data_AF-K0R3W0-F1
#
_entry.id   AF-K0R3W0-F1
#
_cell.length_a   1.000
_cell.length_b   1.000
_cell.length_c   1.000
_cell.angle_alpha   90.00
_cell.angle_beta   90.00
_cell.angle_gamma   90.00
#
_symmetry.space_group_name_H-M   'P 1'
#
loop_
_entity.id
_entity.type
_entity.pdbx_description
1 polymer ?
#
loop_
_entity_poly.entity_id
_entity_poly.type
_entity_poly.pdbx_seq_one_letter_code
_entity_poly.pdbx_strand_id
1 'polypeptide(L)'
;MSEAAELGSIKALFNLGYASYYGNGVEHDTGKPLVFYEKAAMQGHVESRYNLGHSEVEKGNHGRAARHLLIYANLGDMQSLEAIKEMFMRGHVKKDQYAQALKGYQAAVEQTKSH
;
A
#
# COMPACT_ATOMS: atom_id res chain seq x y z
N MET A 1 1.08 27.79 0.30
CA MET A 1 -0.05 27.35 1.14
C MET A 1 -0.63 26.00 0.67
N SER A 2 -0.59 25.66 -0.61
CA SER A 2 -1.18 24.43 -1.17
C SER A 2 -0.56 23.13 -0.64
N GLU A 3 0.78 23.01 -0.65
CA GLU A 3 1.46 21.76 -0.26
C GLU A 3 1.24 21.38 1.21
N ALA A 4 1.27 22.35 2.13
CA ALA A 4 0.98 22.10 3.54
C ALA A 4 -0.49 21.75 3.80
N ALA A 5 -1.42 22.35 3.04
CA ALA A 5 -2.84 22.03 3.11
C ALA A 5 -3.12 20.63 2.53
N GLU A 6 -2.44 20.25 1.45
CA GLU A 6 -2.50 18.92 0.84
C GLU A 6 -1.92 17.85 1.79
N LEU A 7 -0.73 18.08 2.36
CA LEU A 7 -0.14 17.18 3.37
C LEU A 7 -1.02 17.03 4.62
N GLY A 8 -1.66 18.12 5.06
CA GLY A 8 -2.62 18.11 6.16
C GLY A 8 -3.89 17.32 5.83
N SER A 9 -4.44 17.51 4.62
CA SER A 9 -5.59 16.77 4.09
C SER A 9 -5.31 15.27 3.99
N ILE A 10 -4.13 14.92 3.47
CA ILE A 10 -3.66 13.54 3.33
C ILE A 10 -3.59 12.84 4.70
N LYS A 11 -2.95 13.45 5.70
CA LYS A 11 -2.85 12.90 7.06
C LYS A 11 -4.21 12.78 7.73
N ALA A 12 -5.09 13.75 7.53
CA ALA A 12 -6.46 13.69 8.05
C ALA A 12 -7.25 12.51 7.46
N LEU A 13 -7.13 12.27 6.15
CA LEU A 13 -7.76 11.12 5.49
C LEU A 13 -7.22 9.79 6.00
N PHE A 14 -5.90 9.68 6.21
CA PHE A 14 -5.32 8.49 6.83
C PHE A 14 -5.85 8.26 8.25
N ASN A 15 -5.84 9.28 9.09
CA ASN A 15 -6.34 9.18 10.47
C ASN A 15 -7.81 8.80 10.52
N LEU A 16 -8.63 9.29 9.57
CA LEU A 16 -10.04 8.90 9.44
C LEU A 16 -10.18 7.43 9.04
N GLY A 17 -9.39 6.94 8.09
CA GLY A 17 -9.37 5.52 7.73
C GLY A 17 -8.95 4.63 8.89
N TYR A 18 -7.88 5.02 9.60
CA TYR A 18 -7.35 4.30 10.76
C TYR A 18 -8.33 4.28 11.93
N ALA A 19 -8.89 5.43 12.28
CA ALA A 19 -9.91 5.53 13.33
C ALA A 19 -11.21 4.80 12.95
N SER A 20 -11.55 4.71 11.67
CA SER A 20 -12.72 3.91 11.24
C SER A 20 -12.46 2.41 11.28
N TYR A 21 -11.19 1.98 11.13
CA TYR A 21 -10.81 0.56 11.17
C TYR A 21 -10.59 0.06 12.61
N TYR A 22 -10.01 0.90 13.47
CA TYR A 22 -9.62 0.56 14.85
C TYR A 22 -10.44 1.29 15.93
N GLY A 23 -11.43 2.09 15.54
CA GLY A 23 -12.26 2.88 16.44
C GLY A 23 -13.11 2.01 17.35
N ASN A 24 -12.82 2.06 18.64
CA ASN A 24 -13.52 1.34 19.70
C ASN A 24 -15.05 1.62 19.68
N GLY A 25 -15.83 0.62 19.25
CA GLY A 25 -17.21 0.45 19.73
C GLY A 25 -18.36 0.71 18.75
N VAL A 26 -18.12 1.02 17.47
CA VAL A 26 -19.19 1.13 16.47
C VAL A 26 -18.91 0.16 15.33
N GLU A 27 -19.84 -0.77 15.15
CA GLU A 27 -20.01 -1.73 14.05
C GLU A 27 -18.91 -1.71 12.97
N HIS A 28 -18.13 -2.81 12.86
CA HIS A 28 -17.11 -3.04 11.84
C HIS A 28 -17.69 -2.96 10.41
N ASP A 29 -17.91 -1.75 9.93
CA ASP A 29 -18.29 -1.47 8.56
C ASP A 29 -16.99 -1.41 7.75
N THR A 30 -16.39 -2.59 7.53
CA THR A 30 -15.07 -2.80 6.89
C THR A 30 -14.95 -2.13 5.51
N GLY A 31 -16.05 -1.67 4.91
CA GLY A 31 -16.07 -0.88 3.69
C GLY A 31 -15.71 0.60 3.84
N LYS A 32 -16.06 1.25 4.96
CA LYS A 32 -15.86 2.70 5.17
C LYS A 32 -14.39 3.13 5.33
N PRO A 33 -13.53 2.40 6.08
CA PRO A 33 -12.11 2.72 6.20
C PRO A 33 -11.38 2.74 4.86
N LEU A 34 -11.78 1.83 3.96
CA LEU A 34 -11.15 1.67 2.66
C LEU A 34 -11.37 2.87 1.76
N VAL A 35 -12.53 3.52 1.84
CA VAL A 35 -12.79 4.75 1.06
C VAL A 35 -11.85 5.88 1.48
N PHE A 36 -11.54 6.00 2.77
CA PHE A 36 -10.60 7.02 3.27
C PHE A 36 -9.16 6.69 2.92
N TYR A 37 -8.77 5.41 3.05
CA TYR A 37 -7.48 4.96 2.57
C TYR A 37 -7.34 5.14 1.06
N GLU A 38 -8.38 4.88 0.26
CA GLU A 38 -8.37 5.04 -1.20
C GLU A 38 -8.19 6.50 -1.59
N LYS A 39 -8.87 7.43 -0.91
CA LYS A 39 -8.68 8.88 -1.12
C LYS A 39 -7.27 9.36 -0.74
N ALA A 40 -6.77 8.96 0.42
CA ALA A 40 -5.40 9.29 0.85
C ALA A 40 -4.36 8.67 -0.11
N ALA A 41 -4.61 7.44 -0.56
CA ALA A 41 -3.79 6.74 -1.54
C ALA A 41 -3.78 7.44 -2.90
N MET A 42 -4.92 7.89 -3.41
CA MET A 42 -5.00 8.68 -4.64
C MET A 42 -4.20 9.98 -4.55
N GLN A 43 -4.12 10.58 -3.35
CA GLN A 43 -3.31 11.78 -3.08
C GLN A 43 -1.83 11.47 -2.76
N GLY A 44 -1.39 10.23 -2.90
CA GLY A 44 0.01 9.84 -2.74
C GLY A 44 0.42 9.44 -1.32
N HIS A 45 -0.53 9.26 -0.39
CA HIS A 45 -0.19 8.82 0.96
C HIS A 45 0.38 7.41 0.96
N VAL A 46 1.62 7.32 1.43
CA VAL A 46 2.41 6.08 1.42
C VAL A 46 1.80 5.05 2.40
N GLU A 47 1.37 5.42 3.59
CA GLU A 47 0.82 4.42 4.52
C GLU A 47 -0.56 3.89 4.10
N SER A 48 -1.41 4.75 3.51
CA SER A 48 -2.76 4.34 3.11
C SER A 48 -2.77 3.38 1.93
N ARG A 49 -1.84 3.55 0.98
CA ARG A 49 -1.66 2.64 -0.16
C ARG A 49 -1.14 1.26 0.28
N TYR A 50 -0.28 1.20 1.31
CA TYR A 50 0.16 -0.07 1.89
C TYR A 50 -1.02 -0.82 2.52
N ASN A 51 -1.83 -0.14 3.34
CA ASN A 51 -3.01 -0.73 3.98
C ASN A 51 -4.06 -1.20 2.96
N LEU A 52 -4.26 -0.47 1.86
CA LEU A 52 -5.10 -0.94 0.75
C LEU A 52 -4.52 -2.19 0.09
N GLY A 53 -3.21 -2.23 -0.17
CA GLY A 53 -2.55 -3.40 -0.72
C GLY A 53 -2.85 -4.65 0.09
N HIS A 54 -2.69 -4.59 1.40
CA HIS A 54 -2.98 -5.70 2.31
C HIS A 54 -4.47 -6.08 2.33
N SER A 55 -5.38 -5.10 2.42
CA SER A 55 -6.82 -5.39 2.40
C SER A 55 -7.27 -6.03 1.08
N GLU A 56 -6.69 -5.62 -0.06
CA GLU A 56 -6.97 -6.25 -1.36
C GLU A 56 -6.43 -7.69 -1.43
N VAL A 57 -5.35 -8.03 -0.70
CA VAL A 57 -4.92 -9.44 -0.55
C VAL A 57 -5.97 -10.24 0.21
N GLU A 58 -6.46 -9.71 1.34
CA GLU A 58 -7.48 -10.37 2.17
C GLU A 58 -8.81 -10.57 1.42
N LYS A 59 -9.15 -9.64 0.54
CA LYS A 59 -10.34 -9.71 -0.32
C LYS A 59 -10.18 -10.60 -1.56
N GLY A 60 -8.99 -11.16 -1.79
CA GLY A 60 -8.71 -11.95 -3.00
C GLY A 60 -8.50 -11.12 -4.27
N ASN A 61 -8.43 -9.80 -4.15
CA ASN A 61 -8.21 -8.87 -5.26
C ASN A 61 -6.71 -8.72 -5.59
N HIS A 62 -6.03 -9.85 -5.78
CA HIS A 62 -4.57 -9.92 -5.89
C HIS A 62 -3.97 -9.05 -7.00
N GLY A 63 -4.71 -8.82 -8.09
CA GLY A 63 -4.29 -7.92 -9.17
C GLY A 63 -4.20 -6.44 -8.74
N ARG A 64 -5.11 -5.98 -7.87
CA ARG A 64 -5.07 -4.63 -7.30
C ARG A 64 -4.02 -4.54 -6.20
N ALA A 65 -3.98 -5.54 -5.31
CA ALA A 65 -2.98 -5.64 -4.26
C ALA A 65 -1.54 -5.52 -4.81
N ALA A 66 -1.23 -6.28 -5.86
CA ALA A 66 0.08 -6.27 -6.49
C ALA A 66 0.47 -4.89 -7.05
N ARG A 67 -0.48 -4.13 -7.61
CA ARG A 67 -0.21 -2.77 -8.12
C ARG A 67 0.16 -1.82 -7.00
N HIS A 68 -0.54 -1.90 -5.86
CA HIS A 68 -0.23 -1.09 -4.70
C HIS A 68 1.14 -1.44 -4.13
N LEU A 69 1.39 -2.73 -3.87
CA LEU A 69 2.63 -3.23 -3.27
C LEU A 69 3.86 -3.02 -4.18
N LEU A 70 3.70 -3.03 -5.51
CA LEU A 70 4.79 -2.78 -6.47
C LEU A 70 5.45 -1.42 -6.24
N ILE A 71 4.67 -0.41 -5.88
CA ILE A 71 5.19 0.94 -5.62
C ILE A 71 6.13 0.93 -4.41
N TYR A 72 5.78 0.19 -3.35
CA TYR A 72 6.56 0.09 -2.11
C TYR A 72 7.81 -0.74 -2.28
N ALA A 73 7.69 -1.86 -3.01
CA ALA A 73 8.86 -2.65 -3.37
C ALA A 73 9.87 -1.76 -4.12
N ASN A 74 9.41 -0.91 -5.05
CA ASN A 74 10.27 0.05 -5.76
C ASN A 74 10.83 1.17 -4.88
N LEU A 75 10.27 1.41 -3.69
CA LEU A 75 10.80 2.33 -2.68
C LEU A 75 11.76 1.62 -1.69
N GLY A 76 12.03 0.33 -1.88
CA GLY A 76 12.92 -0.45 -1.01
C GLY A 76 12.23 -1.06 0.21
N ASP A 77 10.89 -1.14 0.23
CA ASP A 77 10.16 -1.81 1.30
C ASP A 77 10.19 -3.34 1.14
N MET A 78 10.78 -4.03 2.12
CA MET A 78 10.93 -5.49 2.09
C MET A 78 9.60 -6.22 2.33
N GLN A 79 8.72 -5.65 3.15
CA GLN A 79 7.43 -6.29 3.48
C GLN A 79 6.56 -6.43 2.23
N SER A 80 6.51 -5.38 1.41
CA SER A 80 5.76 -5.38 0.15
C SER A 80 6.34 -6.33 -0.89
N LEU A 81 7.68 -6.44 -0.95
CA LEU A 81 8.34 -7.44 -1.81
C LEU A 81 7.96 -8.87 -1.37
N GLU A 82 7.98 -9.16 -0.07
CA GLU A 82 7.65 -10.49 0.45
C GLU A 82 6.17 -10.82 0.24
N ALA A 83 5.27 -9.84 0.40
CA ALA A 83 3.85 -10.01 0.09
C ALA A 83 3.60 -10.35 -1.40
N ILE A 84 4.31 -9.70 -2.33
CA ILE A 84 4.22 -10.02 -3.76
C ILE A 84 4.80 -11.42 -4.05
N LYS A 85 5.89 -11.79 -3.38
CA LYS A 85 6.47 -13.15 -3.48
C LYS A 85 5.48 -14.21 -2.99
N GLU A 86 4.81 -13.98 -1.87
CA GLU A 86 3.79 -14.90 -1.36
C GLU A 86 2.63 -15.04 -2.36
N MET A 87 2.10 -13.93 -2.86
CA MET A 87 1.06 -13.95 -3.89
C MET A 87 1.51 -14.72 -5.15
N PHE A 88 2.79 -14.61 -5.52
CA PHE A 88 3.34 -15.33 -6.66
C PHE A 88 3.43 -16.84 -6.39
N MET A 89 3.93 -17.24 -5.21
CA MET A 89 4.01 -18.66 -4.83
C MET A 89 2.63 -19.33 -4.76
N ARG A 90 1.61 -18.57 -4.38
CA ARG A 90 0.20 -19.02 -4.38
C ARG A 90 -0.46 -18.98 -5.76
N GLY A 91 0.24 -18.52 -6.81
CA GLY A 91 -0.27 -18.45 -8.18
C GLY A 91 -1.25 -17.30 -8.45
N HIS A 92 -1.37 -16.34 -7.53
CA HIS A 92 -2.32 -15.23 -7.62
C HIS A 92 -1.83 -14.06 -8.50
N VAL A 93 -0.51 -13.95 -8.68
CA VAL A 93 0.11 -12.91 -9.53
C VAL A 93 1.10 -13.56 -10.49
N LYS A 94 1.37 -12.88 -11.61
CA LYS A 94 2.26 -13.40 -12.66
C LYS A 94 3.73 -13.23 -12.27
N LYS A 95 4.58 -14.08 -12.83
CA LYS A 95 6.05 -14.02 -12.67
C LYS A 95 6.60 -12.62 -13.00
N ASP A 96 6.06 -11.95 -14.03
CA ASP A 96 6.46 -10.59 -14.41
C ASP A 96 6.25 -9.56 -13.30
N GLN A 97 5.15 -9.67 -12.54
CA GLN A 97 4.85 -8.74 -11.44
C GLN A 97 5.83 -8.93 -10.28
N TYR A 98 6.16 -10.18 -9.96
CA TYR A 98 7.18 -10.48 -8.95
C TYR A 98 8.57 -10.02 -9.39
N ALA A 99 8.95 -10.26 -10.66
CA ALA A 99 10.23 -9.82 -11.20
C ALA A 99 10.36 -8.28 -11.19
N GLN A 100 9.29 -7.55 -11.50
CA GLN A 100 9.27 -6.09 -11.40
C GLN A 100 9.50 -5.62 -9.96
N ALA A 101 8.80 -6.21 -8.99
CA ALA A 101 8.94 -5.86 -7.57
C ALA A 101 10.37 -6.09 -7.07
N LEU A 102 10.96 -7.25 -7.41
CA LEU A 102 12.32 -7.60 -7.03
C LEU A 102 13.33 -6.62 -7.63
N LYS A 103 13.19 -6.29 -8.92
CA LYS A 103 14.08 -5.36 -9.62
C LYS A 103 14.01 -3.96 -9.01
N GLY A 104 12.82 -3.46 -8.73
CA GLY A 104 12.64 -2.14 -8.12
C GLY A 104 13.22 -2.07 -6.70
N TYR A 105 13.01 -3.12 -5.91
CA TYR A 105 13.62 -3.23 -4.57
C TYR A 105 15.14 -3.21 -4.63
N GLN A 106 15.74 -3.98 -5.53
CA GLN A 106 17.20 -3.99 -5.73
C GLN A 106 17.71 -2.59 -6.11
N ALA A 107 17.07 -1.93 -7.07
CA ALA A 107 17.44 -0.59 -7.49
C ALA A 107 17.33 0.45 -6.36
N ALA A 108 16.32 0.34 -5.49
CA ALA A 108 16.17 1.21 -4.32
C ALA A 108 17.30 0.99 -3.30
N VAL A 109 17.64 -0.27 -3.01
CA VAL A 109 18.73 -0.63 -2.08
C VAL A 109 20.11 -0.26 -2.62
N GLU A 110 20.31 -0.29 -3.94
CA GLU A 110 21.59 0.12 -4.55
C GLU A 110 21.79 1.65 -4.50
N GLN A 111 20.72 2.41 -4.70
CA GLN A 111 20.76 3.87 -4.59
C GLN A 111 21.09 4.34 -3.17
N THR A 112 20.61 3.65 -2.13
CA THR A 112 20.90 4.00 -0.74
C THR A 112 22.33 3.67 -0.30
N LYS A 113 23.02 2.78 -1.02
CA LYS A 113 24.45 2.44 -0.77
C LYS A 113 25.43 3.40 -1.43
N SER A 114 24.96 4.27 -2.32
CA SER A 114 25.79 5.18 -3.11
C SER A 114 25.97 6.56 -2.44
N HIS A 115 25.67 6.67 -1.14
CA HIS A 115 25.79 7.88 -0.32
C HIS A 115 26.71 7.69 0.89
#